data_AF-A0A1W1DP40-F1
#
_entry.id   AF-A0A1W1DP40-F1
#
_cell.length_a   1.000
_cell.length_b   1.000
_cell.length_c   1.000
_cell.angle_alpha   90.00
_cell.angle_beta   90.00
_cell.angle_gamma   90.00
#
_symmetry.space_group_name_H-M   'P 1'
#
loop_
_entity.id
_entity.type
_entity.pdbx_description
1 polymer ?
#
loop_
_entity_poly.entity_id
_entity_poly.type
_entity_poly.pdbx_seq_one_letter_code
_entity_poly.pdbx_strand_id
1 'polypeptide(L)'
;MEKAAENKGNLKILAVTALTSLDRGDLDDLGFDCDVQDLVISRAKRAFEAGCDGVVSSGLEVPFLREYVDNKLIAVTPGIRPVANDDDQKRVVDVATAFKSGSDYIVVGRPIKNADNPYQAASDIQKIIRSCF
;
A
#
# COMPACT_ATOMS: atom_id res chain seq x y z
N MET A 1 -9.83 -15.60 -2.55
CA MET A 1 -9.73 -14.79 -1.31
C MET A 1 -10.51 -15.43 -0.19
N GLU A 2 -11.80 -15.70 -0.40
CA GLU A 2 -12.72 -16.33 0.59
C GLU A 2 -12.13 -17.55 1.31
N LYS A 3 -11.69 -18.57 0.56
CA LYS A 3 -11.10 -19.78 1.17
C LYS A 3 -9.87 -19.49 2.03
N ALA A 4 -9.05 -18.51 1.66
CA ALA A 4 -7.90 -18.11 2.47
C ALA A 4 -8.35 -17.37 3.74
N ALA A 5 -9.35 -16.49 3.63
CA ALA A 5 -9.91 -15.78 4.77
C ALA A 5 -10.62 -16.72 5.76
N GLU A 6 -11.35 -17.72 5.26
CA GLU A 6 -12.02 -18.75 6.07
C GLU A 6 -11.03 -19.58 6.90
N ASN A 7 -9.84 -19.86 6.35
CA ASN A 7 -8.85 -20.77 6.94
C ASN A 7 -7.67 -20.05 7.62
N LYS A 8 -7.77 -18.73 7.85
CA LYS A 8 -6.63 -17.91 8.30
C LYS A 8 -6.22 -18.12 9.76
N GLY A 9 -7.11 -18.65 10.60
CA GLY A 9 -6.88 -18.73 12.05
C GLY A 9 -6.52 -17.36 12.63
N ASN A 10 -5.33 -17.24 13.22
CA ASN A 10 -4.81 -15.97 13.77
C ASN A 10 -3.99 -15.14 12.76
N LEU A 11 -3.73 -15.66 11.56
CA LEU A 11 -2.99 -14.93 10.52
C LEU A 11 -3.88 -13.87 9.87
N LYS A 12 -3.26 -12.76 9.46
CA LYS A 12 -3.91 -11.71 8.69
C LYS A 12 -3.78 -12.00 7.19
N ILE A 13 -4.90 -11.98 6.48
CA ILE A 13 -4.95 -12.16 5.02
C ILE A 13 -5.16 -10.79 4.38
N LEU A 14 -4.21 -10.40 3.53
CA LEU A 14 -4.26 -9.15 2.78
C LEU A 14 -4.42 -9.45 1.30
N ALA A 15 -5.30 -8.71 0.63
CA ALA A 15 -5.45 -8.80 -0.82
C ALA A 15 -4.62 -7.71 -1.52
N VAL A 16 -3.89 -8.08 -2.57
CA VAL A 16 -3.25 -7.08 -3.42
C VAL A 16 -4.31 -6.48 -4.34
N THR A 17 -4.48 -5.15 -4.27
CA THR A 17 -5.47 -4.44 -5.09
C THR A 17 -4.94 -4.26 -6.51
N ALA A 18 -4.05 -3.30 -6.72
CA ALA A 18 -3.26 -3.13 -7.93
C ALA A 18 -1.78 -3.11 -7.52
N LEU A 19 -0.89 -3.62 -8.37
CA LEU A 19 0.54 -3.45 -8.14
C LEU A 19 0.87 -1.95 -8.24
N THR A 20 1.74 -1.45 -7.36
CA THR A 20 2.13 -0.02 -7.35
C THR A 20 2.89 0.42 -8.59
N SER A 21 3.32 -0.52 -9.42
CA SER A 21 3.93 -0.29 -10.72
C SER A 21 2.93 -0.10 -11.86
N LEU A 22 1.65 -0.47 -11.67
CA LEU A 22 0.62 -0.34 -12.69
C LEU A 22 0.26 1.13 -12.93
N ASP A 23 0.24 1.52 -14.20
CA ASP A 23 -0.29 2.80 -14.66
C ASP A 23 -1.47 2.64 -15.63
N ARG A 24 -1.94 3.75 -16.21
CA ARG A 24 -3.07 3.75 -17.14
C ARG A 24 -2.76 2.96 -18.42
N GLY A 25 -1.54 3.02 -18.93
CA GLY A 25 -1.15 2.26 -20.12
C GLY A 25 -1.21 0.76 -19.86
N ASP A 26 -0.76 0.31 -18.68
CA ASP A 26 -0.88 -1.10 -18.28
C ASP A 26 -2.35 -1.53 -18.16
N LEU A 27 -3.24 -0.65 -17.68
CA LEU A 27 -4.67 -0.94 -17.61
C LEU A 27 -5.31 -1.06 -18.99
N ASP A 28 -4.94 -0.18 -19.92
CA ASP A 28 -5.42 -0.22 -21.30
C ASP A 28 -4.99 -1.52 -22.00
N ASP A 29 -3.72 -1.93 -21.83
CA ASP A 29 -3.19 -3.18 -22.37
C ASP A 29 -3.90 -4.42 -21.80
N LEU A 30 -4.36 -4.35 -20.55
CA LEU A 30 -5.15 -5.39 -19.89
C LEU A 30 -6.66 -5.32 -20.20
N GLY A 31 -7.11 -4.28 -20.92
CA GLY A 31 -8.52 -4.07 -21.29
C GLY A 31 -9.41 -3.55 -20.16
N PHE A 32 -8.84 -2.88 -19.15
CA PHE A 32 -9.62 -2.23 -18.10
C PHE A 32 -10.12 -0.85 -18.54
N ASP A 33 -11.43 -0.70 -18.67
CA ASP A 33 -12.07 0.60 -18.93
C ASP A 33 -12.45 1.30 -17.61
N CYS A 34 -11.46 1.60 -16.79
CA CYS A 34 -11.62 2.35 -15.54
C CYS A 34 -10.30 2.95 -15.06
N ASP A 35 -10.34 3.97 -14.21
CA ASP A 35 -9.13 4.53 -13.62
C ASP A 35 -8.53 3.60 -12.56
N VAL A 36 -7.23 3.75 -12.33
CA VAL A 36 -6.50 2.90 -11.36
C VAL A 36 -7.11 3.01 -9.96
N GLN A 37 -7.55 4.21 -9.57
CA GLN A 37 -8.23 4.45 -8.31
C GLN A 37 -9.52 3.63 -8.19
N ASP A 38 -10.37 3.64 -9.21
CA ASP A 38 -11.65 2.90 -9.22
C ASP A 38 -11.42 1.40 -9.17
N LEU A 39 -10.41 0.91 -9.89
CA LEU A 39 -10.00 -0.48 -9.84
C LEU A 39 -9.55 -0.89 -8.43
N VAL A 40 -8.74 -0.06 -7.78
CA VAL A 40 -8.27 -0.30 -6.41
C VAL A 40 -9.43 -0.33 -5.42
N ILE A 41 -10.35 0.65 -5.47
CA ILE A 41 -11.52 0.70 -4.59
C ILE A 41 -12.41 -0.53 -4.82
N SER A 42 -12.69 -0.88 -6.08
CA SER A 42 -13.49 -2.06 -6.44
C SER A 42 -12.89 -3.36 -5.89
N ARG A 43 -11.57 -3.55 -6.06
CA ARG A 43 -10.87 -4.73 -5.53
C ARG A 43 -10.82 -4.75 -4.01
N ALA A 44 -10.66 -3.60 -3.36
CA ALA A 44 -10.65 -3.49 -1.91
C ALA A 44 -12.02 -3.83 -1.29
N LYS A 45 -13.12 -3.38 -1.91
CA LYS A 45 -14.48 -3.77 -1.50
C LYS A 45 -14.66 -5.29 -1.57
N ARG A 46 -14.27 -5.91 -2.69
CA ARG A 46 -14.33 -7.37 -2.85
C ARG A 46 -13.46 -8.12 -1.84
N ALA A 47 -12.28 -7.59 -1.51
CA ALA A 47 -11.42 -8.20 -0.50
C ALA A 47 -12.06 -8.16 0.89
N PHE A 48 -12.66 -7.02 1.25
CA PHE A 48 -13.39 -6.84 2.50
C PHE A 48 -14.60 -7.79 2.58
N GLU A 49 -15.43 -7.84 1.54
CA GLU A 49 -16.58 -8.75 1.43
C GLU A 49 -16.16 -10.22 1.51
N ALA A 50 -14.99 -10.57 0.97
CA ALA A 50 -14.41 -11.90 1.04
C ALA A 50 -13.79 -12.24 2.42
N GLY A 51 -13.83 -11.34 3.40
CA GLY A 51 -13.33 -11.56 4.75
C GLY A 51 -11.82 -11.36 4.94
N CYS A 52 -11.15 -10.73 3.98
CA CYS A 52 -9.75 -10.32 4.15
C CYS A 52 -9.63 -9.26 5.25
N ASP A 53 -8.53 -9.30 6.01
CA ASP A 53 -8.26 -8.33 7.07
C ASP A 53 -7.80 -6.97 6.54
N GLY A 54 -7.34 -6.93 5.29
CA GLY A 54 -6.77 -5.73 4.72
C GLY A 54 -6.39 -5.86 3.26
N VAL A 55 -5.72 -4.83 2.77
CA VAL A 55 -5.25 -4.72 1.39
C VAL A 55 -3.82 -4.18 1.32
N VAL A 56 -3.17 -4.53 0.21
CA VAL A 56 -1.94 -3.89 -0.23
C VAL A 56 -2.29 -2.93 -1.36
N SER A 57 -1.90 -1.65 -1.23
CA SER A 57 -2.18 -0.59 -2.21
C SER A 57 -1.12 0.52 -2.16
N SER A 58 -1.06 1.40 -3.17
CA SER A 58 -0.18 2.59 -3.08
C SER A 58 -0.65 3.52 -1.98
N GLY A 59 0.26 4.29 -1.40
CA GLY A 59 -0.08 5.36 -0.46
C GLY A 59 -1.00 6.43 -1.04
N LEU A 60 -1.04 6.59 -2.36
CA LEU A 60 -1.93 7.55 -3.04
C LEU A 60 -3.41 7.15 -2.94
N GLU A 61 -3.72 5.85 -2.89
CA GLU A 61 -5.10 5.37 -2.84
C GLU A 61 -5.65 5.24 -1.41
N VAL A 62 -4.80 5.28 -0.39
CA VAL A 62 -5.23 5.05 1.00
C VAL A 62 -6.33 6.02 1.46
N PRO A 63 -6.29 7.34 1.19
CA PRO A 63 -7.37 8.24 1.57
C PRO A 63 -8.74 7.77 1.03
N PHE A 64 -8.77 7.31 -0.22
CA PHE A 64 -9.98 6.79 -0.86
C PHE A 64 -10.41 5.45 -0.28
N LEU A 65 -9.48 4.58 0.11
CA LEU A 65 -9.81 3.34 0.82
C LEU A 65 -10.49 3.64 2.17
N ARG A 66 -10.02 4.66 2.90
CA ARG A 66 -10.63 5.12 4.15
C ARG A 66 -12.01 5.74 3.93
N GLU A 67 -12.19 6.47 2.84
CA GLU A 67 -13.47 7.12 2.50
C GLU A 67 -14.53 6.14 1.99
N TYR A 68 -14.16 5.19 1.12
CA TYR A 68 -15.12 4.42 0.32
C TYR A 68 -15.25 2.93 0.69
N VAL A 69 -14.40 2.39 1.56
CA VAL A 69 -14.41 0.96 1.93
C VAL A 69 -14.77 0.77 3.41
N ASP A 70 -13.80 0.75 4.31
CA ASP A 70 -13.99 0.69 5.76
C ASP A 70 -12.66 1.03 6.45
N ASN A 71 -12.72 1.82 7.52
CA ASN A 71 -11.55 2.15 8.34
C ASN A 71 -10.97 0.94 9.11
N LYS A 72 -11.70 -0.17 9.22
CA LYS A 72 -11.22 -1.43 9.80
C LYS A 72 -10.28 -2.22 8.89
N LEU A 73 -10.24 -1.88 7.60
CA LEU A 73 -9.40 -2.56 6.62
C LEU A 73 -7.92 -2.20 6.89
N ILE A 74 -7.05 -3.19 7.13
CA ILE A 74 -5.62 -2.91 7.27
C ILE A 74 -5.07 -2.43 5.91
N ALA A 75 -4.46 -1.26 5.85
CA ALA A 75 -3.83 -0.71 4.65
C ALA A 75 -2.30 -0.83 4.74
N VAL A 76 -1.72 -1.68 3.89
CA VAL A 76 -0.27 -1.86 3.77
C VAL A 76 0.23 -1.20 2.50
N THR A 77 1.13 -0.22 2.63
CA THR A 77 1.61 0.58 1.51
C THR A 77 3.08 0.31 1.17
N PRO A 78 3.37 -0.38 0.06
CA PRO A 78 4.72 -0.50 -0.45
C PRO A 78 5.12 0.73 -1.27
N GLY A 79 6.37 0.74 -1.74
CA GLY A 79 6.86 1.80 -2.62
C GLY A 79 7.28 3.07 -1.90
N ILE A 80 7.45 3.05 -0.57
CA ILE A 80 7.86 4.22 0.20
C ILE A 80 9.30 4.65 -0.12
N ARG A 81 9.53 5.96 -0.20
CA ARG A 81 10.86 6.56 -0.38
C ARG A 81 11.07 7.74 0.57
N PRO A 82 12.24 7.84 1.24
CA PRO A 82 12.54 8.97 2.13
C PRO A 82 12.82 10.28 1.37
N VAL A 83 13.17 10.19 0.09
CA VAL A 83 13.40 11.32 -0.83
C VAL A 83 13.00 10.87 -2.24
N ALA A 84 12.47 11.79 -3.06
CA ALA A 84 12.12 11.49 -4.45
C ALA A 84 13.39 11.10 -5.22
N ASN A 85 13.51 9.82 -5.61
CA ASN A 85 14.57 9.31 -6.46
C ASN A 85 13.96 8.66 -7.71
N ASP A 86 14.68 8.80 -8.83
CA ASP A 86 14.28 8.49 -10.21
C ASP A 86 14.40 6.99 -10.52
N ASP A 87 13.43 6.20 -10.06
CA ASP A 87 13.45 4.73 -10.07
C ASP A 87 12.08 4.21 -10.52
N ASP A 88 12.00 2.94 -10.97
CA ASP A 88 10.87 2.32 -11.70
C ASP A 88 9.50 2.33 -10.98
N GLN A 89 9.41 2.91 -9.78
CA GLN A 89 8.17 3.04 -9.01
C GLN A 89 7.46 4.34 -9.37
N LYS A 90 6.42 4.25 -10.20
CA LYS A 90 5.64 5.40 -10.71
C LYS A 90 4.72 6.05 -9.66
N ARG A 91 4.42 5.38 -8.53
CA ARG A 91 3.39 5.80 -7.54
C ARG A 91 3.92 5.78 -6.10
N VAL A 92 4.87 6.65 -5.81
CA VAL A 92 5.64 6.72 -4.55
C VAL A 92 5.08 7.79 -3.61
N VAL A 93 5.08 7.50 -2.30
CA VAL A 93 4.85 8.50 -1.24
C VAL A 93 5.97 8.43 -0.20
N ASP A 94 6.21 9.52 0.52
CA ASP A 94 7.12 9.52 1.67
C ASP A 94 6.48 8.89 2.92
N VAL A 95 7.33 8.61 3.91
CA VAL A 95 6.93 7.95 5.18
C VAL A 95 5.83 8.74 5.89
N ALA A 96 6.00 10.05 6.06
CA ALA A 96 5.07 10.86 6.84
C ALA A 96 3.73 11.02 6.12
N THR A 97 3.78 11.22 4.81
CA THR A 97 2.61 11.31 3.94
C THR A 97 1.81 10.00 3.96
N ALA A 98 2.46 8.83 3.93
CA ALA A 98 1.78 7.54 4.00
C ALA A 98 0.95 7.39 5.28
N PHE A 99 1.52 7.66 6.45
CA PHE A 99 0.80 7.56 7.72
C PHE A 99 -0.28 8.63 7.87
N LYS A 100 -0.01 9.89 7.49
CA LYS A 100 -1.02 10.96 7.50
C LYS A 100 -2.20 10.67 6.58
N SER A 101 -1.97 9.95 5.49
CA SER A 101 -3.00 9.51 4.54
C SER A 101 -3.81 8.31 5.07
N GLY A 102 -3.43 7.73 6.21
CA GLY A 102 -4.15 6.66 6.88
C GLY A 102 -3.57 5.26 6.66
N SER A 103 -2.30 5.12 6.27
CA SER A 103 -1.67 3.79 6.14
C SER A 103 -1.42 3.18 7.52
N ASP A 104 -1.68 1.88 7.69
CA ASP A 104 -1.37 1.17 8.95
C ASP A 104 0.08 0.66 8.97
N TYR A 105 0.56 0.20 7.81
CA TYR A 105 1.92 -0.30 7.65
C TYR A 105 2.54 0.23 6.36
N ILE A 106 3.84 0.45 6.40
CA ILE A 106 4.64 0.74 5.23
C ILE A 106 5.58 -0.42 4.90
N VAL A 107 5.87 -0.63 3.62
CA VAL A 107 6.90 -1.57 3.17
C VAL A 107 8.04 -0.80 2.50
N VAL A 108 9.21 -0.81 3.15
CA VAL A 108 10.42 -0.15 2.68
C VAL A 108 11.47 -1.18 2.31
N GLY A 109 11.83 -1.24 1.03
CA GLY A 109 12.82 -2.18 0.50
C GLY A 109 14.17 -1.52 0.24
N ARG A 110 14.39 -1.13 -1.04
CA ARG A 110 15.66 -0.57 -1.54
C ARG A 110 16.24 0.57 -0.68
N PRO A 111 15.46 1.53 -0.16
CA PRO A 111 16.02 2.61 0.67
C PRO A 111 16.74 2.14 1.93
N ILE A 112 16.37 0.98 2.49
CA ILE A 112 17.06 0.38 3.64
C ILE A 112 18.14 -0.57 3.14
N LYS A 113 17.79 -1.48 2.22
CA LYS A 113 18.68 -2.54 1.75
C LYS A 113 19.97 -2.01 1.11
N ASN A 114 19.88 -0.93 0.32
CA ASN A 114 20.98 -0.41 -0.48
C ASN A 114 21.66 0.81 0.15
N ALA A 115 21.29 1.19 1.39
CA ALA A 115 21.94 2.29 2.08
C ALA A 115 23.35 1.89 2.55
N ASP A 116 24.27 2.85 2.60
CA ASP A 116 25.62 2.65 3.15
C ASP A 116 25.58 2.11 4.59
N ASN A 117 24.54 2.50 5.34
CA ASN A 117 24.27 1.97 6.68
C ASN A 117 22.77 1.62 6.82
N PRO A 118 22.38 0.36 6.59
CA PRO A 118 20.98 -0.08 6.66
C PRO A 118 20.34 0.11 8.05
N TYR A 119 21.12 -0.06 9.12
CA TYR A 119 20.64 0.17 10.49
C TYR A 119 20.28 1.64 10.69
N GLN A 120 21.17 2.55 10.28
CA GLN A 120 20.93 3.99 10.38
C GLN A 120 19.72 4.42 9.54
N ALA A 121 19.61 3.93 8.30
CA ALA A 121 18.47 4.23 7.41
C ALA A 121 17.14 3.78 8.03
N ALA A 122 17.07 2.57 8.59
CA ALA A 122 15.88 2.08 9.30
C ALA A 122 15.57 2.92 10.56
N SER A 123 16.61 3.28 11.32
CA SER A 123 16.49 4.11 12.53
C SER A 123 15.93 5.50 12.22
N ASP A 124 16.38 6.13 11.13
CA ASP A 124 15.89 7.45 10.73
C ASP A 124 14.44 7.41 10.23
N ILE A 125 14.05 6.35 9.51
CA ILE A 125 12.63 6.11 9.16
C ILE A 125 11.79 5.97 10.43
N GLN A 126 12.25 5.20 11.43
CA GLN A 126 11.53 5.04 12.71
C GLN A 126 11.38 6.37 13.46
N LYS A 127 12.36 7.28 13.39
CA LYS A 127 12.24 8.63 13.95
C LYS A 127 11.13 9.44 13.26
N ILE A 128 11.02 9.35 11.94
CA ILE A 128 9.94 9.99 11.17
C ILE A 128 8.58 9.41 11.56
N ILE A 129 8.46 8.08 11.69
CA ILE A 129 7.22 7.45 12.14
C ILE A 129 6.82 7.98 13.52
N ARG A 130 7.78 8.06 14.44
CA ARG A 130 7.55 8.54 15.81
C ARG A 130 7.20 10.04 15.88
N SER A 131 7.47 10.84 14.85
CA SER A 131 7.02 12.24 14.80
C SER A 131 5.63 12.42 14.17
N CYS A 132 5.05 11.36 13.61
CA CYS A 132 3.70 11.37 13.04
C CYS A 132 2.59 11.10 14.09
N PHE A 133 2.97 10.63 15.28
CA PHE A 133 2.08 10.24 16.38
C PHE A 133 2.60 10.83 17.71
#